data_AF-A0A929VMB7-F1
#
_entry.id   AF-A0A929VMB7-F1
#
_cell.length_a   1.000
_cell.length_b   1.000
_cell.length_c   1.000
_cell.angle_alpha   90.00
_cell.angle_beta   90.00
_cell.angle_gamma   90.00
#
_symmetry.space_group_name_H-M   'P 1'
#
loop_
_entity.id
_entity.type
_entity.pdbx_description
1 polymer ?
#
loop_
_entity_poly.entity_id
_entity_poly.type
_entity_poly.pdbx_seq_one_letter_code
_entity_poly.pdbx_strand_id
1 'polypeptide(L)'
;MLVNFGGIMDKRIFVKKRDGYNKEALDLKYNLNIEYNLGIKDLELYIIYDIYNINEKTYELAKNSVFSEVMIDEVVEDIILQDGRYFAYETLPAQYDQRADSAV
;
A
#
# COMPACT_ATOMS: atom_id res chain seq x y z
N MET A 1 -6.73 9.70 -7.51
CA MET A 1 -6.43 10.23 -8.86
C MET A 1 -5.34 9.33 -9.40
N LEU A 2 -5.55 8.63 -10.51
CA LEU A 2 -4.53 7.76 -11.10
C LEU A 2 -3.66 8.63 -12.01
N VAL A 3 -2.39 8.84 -11.65
CA VAL A 3 -1.42 9.46 -12.55
C VAL A 3 -1.00 8.40 -13.56
N ASN A 4 -1.34 8.64 -14.83
CA ASN A 4 -1.04 7.71 -15.92
C ASN A 4 0.39 7.97 -16.41
N PHE A 5 1.35 7.25 -15.84
CA PHE A 5 2.68 7.13 -16.43
C PHE A 5 2.56 6.20 -17.65
N GLY A 6 2.98 6.63 -18.83
CA GLY A 6 2.71 6.00 -20.13
C GLY A 6 3.25 4.58 -20.40
N GLY A 7 3.33 3.72 -19.39
CA GLY A 7 3.48 2.26 -19.50
C GLY A 7 2.17 1.55 -19.16
N ILE A 8 1.94 0.38 -19.75
CA ILE A 8 0.81 -0.47 -19.35
C ILE A 8 1.15 -1.03 -17.96
N MET A 9 0.37 -0.64 -16.94
CA MET A 9 0.43 -1.25 -15.61
C MET A 9 -0.05 -2.71 -15.70
N ASP A 10 0.80 -3.67 -15.34
CA ASP A 10 0.49 -5.09 -15.48
C ASP A 10 -0.30 -5.62 -14.29
N LYS A 11 0.11 -5.24 -13.07
CA LYS A 11 -0.49 -5.70 -11.81
C LYS A 11 -0.50 -4.57 -10.78
N ARG A 12 -1.50 -4.60 -9.90
CA ARG A 12 -1.55 -3.79 -8.68
C ARG A 12 -1.77 -4.71 -7.50
N ILE A 13 -1.01 -4.50 -6.43
CA ILE A 13 -1.22 -5.18 -5.15
C ILE A 13 -1.31 -4.17 -4.02
N PHE A 14 -2.00 -4.58 -2.97
CA PHE A 14 -2.15 -3.83 -1.74
C PHE A 14 -1.58 -4.67 -0.61
N VAL A 15 -0.65 -4.09 0.14
CA VAL A 15 0.02 -4.74 1.26
C VAL A 15 -0.35 -4.02 2.53
N LYS A 16 -0.90 -4.75 3.51
CA LYS A 16 -1.17 -4.23 4.85
C LYS A 16 -0.50 -5.07 5.91
N LYS A 17 -0.20 -4.47 7.05
CA LYS A 17 0.24 -5.21 8.23
C LYS A 17 -0.93 -5.99 8.81
N ARG A 18 -0.68 -7.24 9.19
CA ARG A 18 -1.62 -8.09 9.92
C ARG A 18 -1.95 -7.48 11.29
N ASP A 19 -3.10 -7.86 11.84
CA ASP A 19 -3.48 -7.49 13.20
C ASP A 19 -2.39 -7.90 14.20
N GLY A 20 -2.04 -6.98 15.10
CA GLY A 20 -0.93 -7.14 16.05
C GLY A 20 0.41 -6.62 15.55
N TYR A 21 0.58 -6.40 14.24
CA TYR A 21 1.76 -5.79 13.62
C TYR A 21 1.49 -4.40 13.02
N ASN A 22 0.24 -3.96 13.02
CA ASN A 22 -0.26 -2.73 12.41
C ASN A 22 -0.07 -1.47 13.28
N LYS A 23 1.06 -1.37 14.00
CA LYS A 23 1.35 -0.22 14.88
C LYS A 23 1.27 1.12 14.15
N GLU A 24 1.80 1.20 12.93
CA GLU A 24 1.77 2.43 12.12
C GLU A 24 0.34 2.92 11.85
N ALA A 25 -0.59 2.01 11.52
CA ALA A 25 -1.99 2.35 11.31
C ALA A 25 -2.65 2.85 12.61
N LEU A 26 -2.34 2.21 13.75
CA LEU A 26 -2.86 2.61 15.06
C LEU A 26 -2.34 3.99 15.49
N ASP A 27 -1.04 4.24 15.31
CA ASP A 27 -0.39 5.51 15.64
C ASP A 27 -0.95 6.64 14.74
N LEU A 28 -1.12 6.38 13.44
CA LEU A 28 -1.74 7.34 12.51
C LEU A 28 -3.19 7.67 12.92
N LYS A 29 -4.00 6.65 13.25
CA LYS A 29 -5.38 6.84 13.72
C LYS A 29 -5.41 7.71 14.98
N TYR A 30 -4.53 7.42 15.93
CA TYR A 30 -4.42 8.18 17.17
C TYR A 30 -4.08 9.65 16.89
N ASN A 31 -3.04 9.91 16.10
CA ASN A 31 -2.60 11.28 15.79
C ASN A 31 -3.67 12.06 15.04
N LEU A 32 -4.30 11.47 14.02
CA LEU A 32 -5.39 12.11 13.27
C LEU A 32 -6.58 12.50 14.16
N ASN A 33 -6.91 11.66 15.13
CA ASN A 33 -7.96 11.96 16.09
C ASN A 33 -7.56 13.05 17.08
N ILE A 34 -6.33 13.06 17.57
CA ILE A 34 -5.86 14.06 18.53
C ILE A 34 -5.69 15.44 17.88
N GLU A 35 -5.09 15.49 16.69
CA GLU A 35 -4.76 16.75 16.02
C GLU A 35 -5.96 17.41 15.34
N TYR A 36 -6.87 16.61 14.79
CA TYR A 36 -7.97 17.10 13.94
C TYR A 36 -9.36 16.74 14.46
N ASN A 37 -9.47 16.04 15.60
CA ASN A 37 -10.74 15.67 16.23
C ASN A 37 -11.72 14.92 15.29
N LEU A 38 -11.19 13.98 14.50
CA LEU A 38 -11.93 13.31 13.43
C LEU A 38 -12.86 12.18 13.90
N GLY A 39 -12.65 11.64 15.10
CA GLY A 39 -13.47 10.55 15.65
C GLY A 39 -13.38 9.24 14.85
N ILE A 40 -12.25 8.96 14.21
CA ILE A 40 -11.98 7.76 13.43
C ILE A 40 -11.97 6.55 14.36
N LYS A 41 -12.88 5.59 14.12
CA LYS A 41 -12.98 4.34 14.88
C LYS A 41 -12.00 3.29 14.37
N ASP A 42 -11.98 3.13 13.05
CA ASP A 42 -11.19 2.13 12.33
C ASP A 42 -10.39 2.81 11.21
N LEU A 43 -9.14 2.38 11.04
CA LEU A 43 -8.23 2.87 10.01
C LEU A 43 -7.44 1.68 9.47
N GLU A 44 -7.51 1.48 8.17
CA GLU A 44 -6.63 0.56 7.46
C GLU A 44 -5.59 1.37 6.68
N LEU A 45 -4.35 0.90 6.73
CA LEU A 45 -3.23 1.48 6.01
C LEU A 45 -2.71 0.46 5.01
N TYR A 46 -2.64 0.88 3.75
CA TYR A 46 -2.17 0.05 2.65
C TYR A 46 -0.98 0.68 1.96
N ILE A 47 -0.03 -0.18 1.60
CA ILE A 47 1.04 0.13 0.67
C ILE A 47 0.61 -0.42 -0.68
N ILE A 48 0.58 0.45 -1.69
CA ILE A 48 0.13 0.09 -3.03
C ILE A 48 1.36 -0.04 -3.91
N TYR A 49 1.54 -1.20 -4.52
CA TYR A 49 2.56 -1.39 -5.55
C TYR A 49 1.90 -1.48 -6.91
N ASP A 50 2.28 -0.55 -7.79
CA ASP A 50 2.01 -0.62 -9.22
C ASP A 50 3.20 -1.26 -9.90
N ILE A 51 2.99 -2.46 -10.44
CA ILE A 51 4.07 -3.31 -10.96
C ILE A 51 3.98 -3.34 -12.48
N TYR A 52 5.12 -3.07 -13.11
CA TYR A 52 5.27 -2.95 -14.56
C TYR A 52 6.31 -3.94 -15.07
N ASN A 53 6.11 -4.46 -16.27
CA ASN A 53 7.00 -5.39 -17.00
C ASN A 53 7.35 -6.66 -16.22
N ILE A 54 6.38 -7.28 -15.54
CA ILE A 54 6.60 -8.50 -14.75
C ILE A 54 5.89 -9.72 -15.36
N ASN A 55 6.56 -10.88 -15.40
CA ASN A 55 5.91 -12.13 -15.78
C ASN A 55 5.27 -12.81 -14.56
N GLU A 56 4.27 -13.66 -14.81
CA GLU A 56 3.47 -14.30 -13.75
C GLU A 56 4.31 -15.11 -12.75
N LYS A 57 5.31 -15.87 -13.22
CA LYS A 57 6.15 -16.68 -12.34
C LYS A 57 6.99 -15.81 -11.40
N THR A 58 7.56 -14.73 -11.91
CA THR A 58 8.33 -13.77 -11.11
C THR A 58 7.42 -13.03 -10.14
N TYR A 59 6.22 -12.64 -10.58
CA TYR A 59 5.22 -11.98 -9.75
C TYR A 59 4.82 -12.81 -8.53
N GLU A 60 4.52 -14.10 -8.72
CA GLU A 60 4.14 -15.00 -7.61
C GLU A 60 5.25 -15.16 -6.56
N LEU A 61 6.52 -15.18 -6.98
CA LEU A 61 7.65 -15.21 -6.06
C LEU A 61 7.83 -13.88 -5.34
N ALA A 62 7.81 -12.78 -6.09
CA ALA A 62 8.05 -11.44 -5.57
C ALA A 62 7.02 -11.00 -4.53
N LYS A 63 5.76 -11.45 -4.65
CA LYS A 63 4.71 -11.23 -3.62
C LYS A 63 5.17 -11.60 -2.22
N ASN A 64 5.89 -12.70 -2.07
CA ASN A 64 6.27 -13.26 -0.78
C ASN A 64 7.70 -12.91 -0.34
N SER A 65 8.48 -12.23 -1.18
CA SER A 65 9.90 -11.96 -0.91
C SER A 65 10.32 -10.51 -1.06
N VAL A 66 9.75 -9.77 -2.03
CA VAL A 66 10.09 -8.38 -2.33
C VAL A 66 9.04 -7.44 -1.77
N PHE A 67 7.76 -7.73 -2.02
CA PHE A 67 6.68 -6.80 -1.70
C PHE A 67 6.13 -6.96 -0.28
N SER A 68 6.44 -8.06 0.40
CA SER A 68 5.90 -8.35 1.72
C SER A 68 6.81 -9.23 2.58
N GLU A 69 6.66 -9.09 3.89
CA GLU A 69 7.16 -10.04 4.87
C GLU A 69 6.01 -10.96 5.30
N VAL A 70 5.94 -12.17 4.74
CA VAL A 70 4.82 -13.12 4.87
C VAL A 70 4.28 -13.29 6.30
N MET A 71 5.16 -13.22 7.30
CA MET A 71 4.80 -13.41 8.71
C MET A 71 3.99 -12.27 9.30
N ILE A 72 4.14 -11.04 8.78
CA ILE A 72 3.57 -9.83 9.36
C ILE A 72 2.72 -9.03 8.39
N ASP A 73 2.82 -9.34 7.09
CA ASP A 73 2.08 -8.68 6.02
C ASP A 73 1.02 -9.60 5.43
N GLU A 74 -0.02 -8.95 4.90
CA GLU A 74 -1.07 -9.52 4.07
C GLU A 74 -1.02 -8.82 2.71
N VAL A 75 -0.93 -9.62 1.64
CA VAL A 75 -0.96 -9.14 0.26
C VAL A 75 -2.32 -9.48 -0.34
N VAL A 76 -3.01 -8.48 -0.85
CA VAL A 76 -4.26 -8.63 -1.60
C VAL A 76 -4.13 -8.02 -2.99
N GLU A 77 -4.70 -8.67 -3.99
CA GLU A 77 -4.63 -8.23 -5.39
C GLU A 77 -5.77 -7.28 -5.77
N ASP A 78 -6.79 -7.21 -4.92
CA ASP A 78 -7.91 -6.30 -5.07
C ASP A 78 -8.48 -5.93 -3.69
N ILE A 79 -9.08 -4.75 -3.58
CA ILE A 79 -9.77 -4.28 -2.38
C ILE A 79 -11.17 -3.79 -2.75
N ILE A 80 -12.17 -4.30 -2.03
CA ILE A 80 -13.54 -3.80 -2.15
C ILE A 80 -13.67 -2.60 -1.22
N LEU A 81 -13.69 -1.41 -1.81
CA LEU A 81 -13.96 -0.18 -1.07
C LEU A 81 -15.44 -0.15 -0.65
N GLN A 82 -15.67 -0.11 0.65
CA GLN A 82 -16.99 0.08 1.22
C GLN A 82 -17.31 1.58 1.32
N ASP A 83 -18.50 1.93 1.81
CA ASP A 83 -18.80 3.33 2.10
C ASP A 83 -17.86 3.84 3.20
N GLY A 84 -17.02 4.82 2.84
CA GLY A 84 -15.94 5.28 3.69
C GLY A 84 -15.21 6.48 3.12
N ARG A 85 -14.13 6.88 3.80
CA ARG A 85 -13.23 7.94 3.33
C ARG A 85 -11.88 7.31 2.98
N TYR A 86 -11.42 7.60 1.77
CA TYR A 86 -10.19 7.06 1.24
C TYR A 86 -9.37 8.19 0.64
N PHE A 87 -8.07 8.18 0.92
CA PHE A 87 -7.11 8.98 0.21
C PHE A 87 -5.85 8.13 0.00
N ALA A 88 -5.23 8.31 -1.15
CA ALA A 88 -3.95 7.74 -1.47
C ALA A 88 -3.04 8.88 -1.91
N TYR A 89 -1.75 8.72 -1.67
CA TYR A 89 -0.73 9.63 -2.15
C TYR A 89 0.39 8.81 -2.77
N GLU A 90 1.08 9.43 -3.73
CA GLU A 90 2.24 8.86 -4.41
C GLU A 90 3.32 9.94 -4.51
N THR A 91 4.56 9.51 -4.73
CA THR A 91 5.66 10.42 -5.03
C THR A 91 5.43 11.06 -6.40
N LEU A 92 5.72 12.36 -6.52
CA LEU A 92 5.60 13.05 -7.79
C LEU A 92 6.72 12.61 -8.76
N PRO A 93 6.51 12.73 -10.08
CA PRO A 93 7.59 12.50 -11.04
C PRO A 93 8.84 13.30 -10.66
N ALA A 94 10.01 12.64 -10.67
CA ALA A 94 11.32 13.16 -10.24
C ALA A 94 11.53 13.35 -8.73
N GLN A 95 10.60 12.95 -7.88
CA GLN A 95 10.88 12.73 -6.46
C GLN A 95 11.47 11.34 -6.25
N TYR A 96 12.44 11.25 -5.33
CA TYR A 96 13.00 9.95 -4.96
C TYR A 96 11.97 9.14 -4.17
N ASP A 97 11.62 7.99 -4.71
CA ASP A 97 10.79 7.01 -4.02
C ASP A 97 11.68 5.92 -3.42
N GLN A 98 12.03 6.11 -2.14
CA GLN A 98 12.86 5.15 -1.41
C GLN A 98 12.26 3.75 -1.39
N ARG A 99 10.93 3.65 -1.39
CA ARG A 99 10.25 2.36 -1.29
C ARG A 99 10.25 1.64 -2.64
N ALA A 100 10.03 2.36 -3.73
CA ALA A 100 10.19 1.81 -5.07
C ALA A 100 11.64 1.35 -5.32
N ASP A 101 12.64 2.12 -4.87
CA ASP A 101 14.06 1.76 -5.00
C ASP A 101 14.44 0.52 -4.18
N SER A 102 13.80 0.32 -3.02
CA SER A 102 14.01 -0.87 -2.19
C SER A 102 13.32 -2.13 -2.74
N ALA A 103 12.33 -1.98 -3.62
CA ALA A 103 11.49 -3.06 -4.14
C ALA A 103 11.92 -3.51 -5.54
N VAL A 104 13.23 -3.78 -5.72
CA VAL A 104 13.89 -4.15 -7.00
C VAL A 104 14.39 -5.60 -6.98
#